data_AF-A0A4U0Y326-F1
#
_entry.id   AF-A0A4U0Y326-F1
#
_cell.length_a   1.000
_cell.length_b   1.000
_cell.length_c   1.000
_cell.angle_alpha   90.00
_cell.angle_beta   90.00
_cell.angle_gamma   90.00
#
_symmetry.space_group_name_H-M   'P 1'
#
loop_
_entity.id
_entity.type
_entity.pdbx_description
1 polymer ?
#
loop_
_entity_poly.entity_id
_entity_poly.type
_entity_poly.pdbx_seq_one_letter_code
_entity_poly.pdbx_strand_id
1 'polypeptide(L)'
;MNDWVAQTWTSAQDRTTAPYGRARELRNVVPNPASTGKKATAGQADDGSTAGLNLFVRSQLEAGNTLVPVSEINSARKDIMYGSFRAGIQHSGTSGTVGAFSWYSSDSSEVDLSVISSGASTNPSSAYAITTSELSHANGDDASTTSGFKKLSVPFVASAGIHEYRFDWTPTKLAYYIDSVWQFDIGTSGYVPNGPGFLLVNHWSNGNQYWSQGPPTSDAKLTLSYINAYFNSTSSTASGAAASSGKSCTGKGNGYCTISGTTGAAPSSSTSSSSVAASTSSSSTAVATSTSTTKTSAAVTTTSAAATTTSATVATTTTDAGKGKGAATTTTTLATTTSAATTTTTASGKKAATTTTSSSSANQPGNN
;
A
#
# COMPACT_ATOMS: atom_id res chain seq x y z
N MET A 1 -6.09 26.66 -14.98
CA MET A 1 -6.46 25.29 -14.54
C MET A 1 -6.49 25.33 -13.03
N ASN A 2 -7.67 25.24 -12.42
CA ASN A 2 -7.84 25.31 -10.95
C ASN A 2 -8.18 23.93 -10.37
N ASP A 3 -7.99 22.85 -11.13
CA ASP A 3 -8.46 21.50 -10.76
C ASP A 3 -7.47 20.74 -9.89
N TRP A 4 -6.19 21.13 -9.91
CA TRP A 4 -5.10 20.52 -9.14
C TRP A 4 -4.27 21.59 -8.45
N VAL A 5 -3.87 21.32 -7.21
CA VAL A 5 -3.15 22.26 -6.35
C VAL A 5 -1.93 21.56 -5.75
N ALA A 6 -0.75 22.15 -5.95
CA ALA A 6 0.45 21.73 -5.25
C ALA A 6 0.35 22.07 -3.76
N GLN A 7 0.72 21.13 -2.90
CA GLN A 7 0.55 21.26 -1.47
C GLN A 7 1.77 21.89 -0.81
N THR A 8 1.54 22.65 0.28
CA THR A 8 2.62 23.23 1.09
C THR A 8 2.24 23.17 2.56
N TRP A 9 2.82 22.20 3.27
CA TRP A 9 2.58 21.93 4.69
C TRP A 9 3.58 20.86 5.19
N THR A 10 3.73 20.75 6.51
CA THR A 10 4.63 19.77 7.13
C THR A 10 3.87 18.73 7.93
N SER A 11 4.28 17.47 7.85
CA SER A 11 3.88 16.44 8.83
C SER A 11 5.04 16.19 9.77
N ALA A 12 4.75 16.17 11.07
CA ALA A 12 5.74 15.94 12.11
C ALA A 12 6.44 14.57 11.97
N GLN A 13 7.62 14.47 12.55
CA GLN A 13 8.34 13.20 12.73
C GLN A 13 7.60 12.36 13.76
N ASP A 14 7.36 11.08 13.45
CA ASP A 14 6.92 10.08 14.43
C ASP A 14 8.00 9.01 14.58
N ARG A 15 8.87 9.19 15.58
CA ARG A 15 10.03 8.30 15.81
C ARG A 15 9.66 6.86 16.15
N THR A 16 8.40 6.57 16.46
CA THR A 16 7.96 5.21 16.76
C THR A 16 7.80 4.40 15.47
N THR A 17 7.41 5.05 14.37
CA THR A 17 7.12 4.41 13.08
C THR A 17 8.12 4.81 11.99
N ALA A 18 8.69 6.01 12.04
CA ALA A 18 9.60 6.54 11.04
C ALA A 18 10.56 7.63 11.57
N PRO A 19 11.84 7.60 11.18
CA PRO A 19 12.84 8.53 11.68
C PRO A 19 12.73 9.96 11.15
N TYR A 20 11.85 10.29 10.18
CA TYR A 20 11.76 11.66 9.65
C TYR A 20 10.32 12.12 9.45
N GLY A 21 10.08 13.41 9.65
CA GLY A 21 8.87 14.08 9.16
C GLY A 21 8.99 14.41 7.67
N ARG A 22 7.97 15.07 7.12
CA ARG A 22 7.88 15.37 5.69
C ARG A 22 7.48 16.83 5.48
N ALA A 23 8.21 17.54 4.62
CA ALA A 23 7.89 18.90 4.19
C ALA A 23 7.40 18.88 2.74
N ARG A 24 6.10 19.10 2.52
CA ARG A 24 5.56 19.29 1.16
C ARG A 24 5.87 20.70 0.73
N GLU A 25 6.49 20.85 -0.43
CA GLU A 25 6.89 22.17 -0.90
C GLU A 25 6.65 22.33 -2.40
N LEU A 26 6.26 23.55 -2.79
CA LEU A 26 6.02 23.89 -4.19
C LEU A 26 7.28 23.71 -5.05
N ARG A 27 8.48 23.97 -4.51
CA ARG A 27 9.76 23.80 -5.23
C ARG A 27 10.06 22.36 -5.65
N ASN A 28 9.35 21.39 -5.09
CA ASN A 28 9.49 19.97 -5.44
C ASN A 28 8.46 19.50 -6.48
N VAL A 29 7.60 20.41 -6.95
CA VAL A 29 6.61 20.17 -8.01
C VAL A 29 7.02 20.98 -9.24
N VAL A 30 7.71 20.34 -10.19
CA VAL A 30 8.40 21.02 -11.29
C VAL A 30 7.80 20.60 -12.64
N PRO A 31 7.19 21.52 -13.40
CA PRO A 31 6.73 21.21 -14.76
C PRO A 31 7.89 20.82 -15.68
N ASN A 32 7.70 19.76 -16.47
CA ASN A 32 8.60 19.31 -17.51
C ASN A 32 7.81 19.06 -18.80
N PRO A 33 7.39 20.13 -19.50
CA PRO A 33 6.45 20.03 -20.61
C PRO A 33 7.02 19.21 -21.76
N ALA A 34 6.12 18.59 -22.53
CA ALA A 34 6.51 17.89 -23.75
C ALA A 34 7.16 18.86 -24.75
N SER A 35 8.19 18.37 -25.41
CA SER A 35 8.88 19.09 -26.48
C SER A 35 7.90 19.45 -27.60
N THR A 36 8.14 20.59 -28.24
CA THR A 36 7.28 21.09 -29.32
C THR A 36 8.08 21.28 -30.62
N GLY A 37 7.40 21.17 -31.77
CA GLY A 37 7.99 21.40 -33.08
C GLY A 37 8.38 20.14 -33.85
N LYS A 38 9.03 20.33 -35.01
CA LYS A 38 9.26 19.27 -36.01
C LYS A 38 10.21 18.15 -35.56
N LYS A 39 10.98 18.35 -34.50
CA LYS A 39 11.92 17.38 -33.93
C LYS A 39 11.45 16.81 -32.58
N ALA A 40 10.23 17.15 -32.13
CA ALA A 40 9.69 16.65 -30.88
C ALA A 40 9.46 15.14 -30.95
N THR A 41 9.95 14.43 -29.94
CA THR A 41 9.61 13.02 -29.74
C THR A 41 8.40 12.94 -28.82
N ALA A 42 7.40 12.15 -29.23
CA ALA A 42 6.20 11.97 -28.42
C ALA A 42 6.55 11.46 -27.01
N GLY A 43 6.00 12.11 -25.98
CA GLY A 43 6.24 11.75 -24.58
C GLY A 43 7.56 12.23 -23.99
N GLN A 44 8.41 12.94 -24.75
CA GLN A 44 9.67 13.50 -24.25
C GLN A 44 9.61 15.02 -24.10
N ALA A 45 10.29 15.54 -23.08
CA ALA A 45 10.60 16.95 -22.90
C ALA A 45 11.80 17.37 -23.77
N ASP A 46 12.11 18.67 -23.79
CA ASP A 46 13.18 19.24 -24.62
C ASP A 46 14.59 18.69 -24.27
N ASP A 47 14.78 18.24 -23.03
CA ASP A 47 16.02 17.61 -22.56
C ASP A 47 16.10 16.10 -22.86
N GLY A 48 15.11 15.56 -23.57
CA GLY A 48 15.00 14.13 -23.91
C GLY A 48 14.48 13.25 -22.77
N SER A 49 14.24 13.81 -21.58
CA SER A 49 13.61 13.09 -20.47
C SER A 49 12.10 12.92 -20.70
N THR A 50 11.45 12.07 -19.89
CA THR A 50 10.00 11.89 -19.94
C THR A 50 9.28 13.20 -19.60
N ALA A 51 8.35 13.59 -20.48
CA ALA A 51 7.50 14.75 -20.28
C ALA A 51 6.44 14.49 -19.20
N GLY A 52 6.17 15.51 -18.37
CA GLY A 52 5.16 15.45 -17.33
C GLY A 52 5.40 16.48 -16.23
N LEU A 53 4.72 16.29 -15.10
CA LEU A 53 4.98 17.02 -13.87
C LEU A 53 5.96 16.18 -13.02
N ASN A 54 7.15 16.73 -12.76
CA ASN A 54 8.14 16.08 -11.92
C ASN A 54 7.83 16.35 -10.45
N LEU A 55 7.72 15.28 -9.67
CA LEU A 55 7.55 15.29 -8.23
C LEU A 55 8.85 14.81 -7.59
N PHE A 56 9.53 15.69 -6.85
CA PHE A 56 10.81 15.40 -6.22
C PHE A 56 10.69 15.01 -4.75
N VAL A 57 11.58 14.11 -4.33
CA VAL A 57 12.01 13.96 -2.94
C VAL A 57 13.48 14.32 -2.90
N ARG A 58 13.86 15.25 -2.02
CA ARG A 58 15.24 15.72 -1.91
C ARG A 58 16.05 14.84 -0.97
N SER A 59 17.33 14.63 -1.29
CA SER A 59 18.22 13.89 -0.39
C SER A 59 18.71 14.73 0.80
N GLN A 60 18.81 16.05 0.61
CA GLN A 60 19.19 16.95 1.68
C GLN A 60 18.01 17.19 2.62
N LEU A 61 18.20 16.83 3.90
CA LEU A 61 17.22 17.04 4.95
C LEU A 61 17.16 18.49 5.40
N GLU A 62 16.00 18.86 5.94
CA GLU A 62 15.71 20.19 6.46
C GLU A 62 15.42 20.17 7.96
N ALA A 63 15.24 21.37 8.53
CA ALA A 63 14.89 21.57 9.94
C ALA A 63 15.79 20.78 10.91
N GLY A 64 17.11 20.95 10.75
CA GLY A 64 18.09 20.25 11.60
C GLY A 64 18.11 18.74 11.38
N ASN A 65 17.95 18.28 10.14
CA ASN A 65 17.92 16.86 9.74
C ASN A 65 16.70 16.08 10.25
N THR A 66 15.54 16.72 10.38
CA THR A 66 14.32 16.08 10.88
C THR A 66 13.23 15.94 9.82
N LEU A 67 13.27 16.74 8.75
CA LEU A 67 12.27 16.73 7.68
C LEU A 67 12.88 16.32 6.35
N VAL A 68 12.21 15.39 5.66
CA VAL A 68 12.48 15.10 4.25
C VAL A 68 11.66 16.07 3.38
N PRO A 69 12.28 16.81 2.46
CA PRO A 69 11.55 17.58 1.47
C PRO A 69 10.91 16.66 0.44
N VAL A 70 9.60 16.78 0.27
CA VAL A 70 8.75 15.90 -0.56
C VAL A 70 7.83 16.73 -1.46
N SER A 71 7.04 16.06 -2.29
CA SER A 71 6.09 16.68 -3.21
C SER A 71 4.73 15.98 -3.18
N GLU A 72 3.69 16.79 -3.34
CA GLU A 72 2.31 16.34 -3.31
C GLU A 72 1.43 17.33 -4.10
N ILE A 73 0.53 16.78 -4.92
CA ILE A 73 -0.53 17.54 -5.58
C ILE A 73 -1.88 16.90 -5.25
N ASN A 74 -2.89 17.72 -5.01
CA ASN A 74 -4.24 17.27 -4.71
C ASN A 74 -5.21 17.82 -5.73
N SER A 75 -6.30 17.10 -5.99
CA SER A 75 -7.45 17.69 -6.66
C SER A 75 -7.98 18.84 -5.81
N ALA A 76 -8.33 19.95 -6.44
CA ALA A 76 -8.98 21.07 -5.75
C ALA A 76 -10.36 20.66 -5.19
N ARG A 77 -10.99 19.69 -5.84
CA ARG A 77 -12.25 19.08 -5.39
C ARG A 77 -12.00 18.07 -4.28
N LYS A 78 -12.85 18.16 -3.25
CA LYS A 78 -12.88 17.27 -2.08
C LYS A 78 -14.19 16.49 -1.95
N ASP A 79 -15.01 16.55 -3.00
CA ASP A 79 -16.32 15.89 -3.12
C ASP A 79 -16.26 14.65 -4.02
N ILE A 80 -15.07 14.12 -4.29
CA ILE A 80 -14.88 13.00 -5.21
C ILE A 80 -15.33 11.72 -4.51
N MET A 81 -16.30 11.04 -5.12
CA MET A 81 -16.88 9.81 -4.61
C MET A 81 -17.29 8.91 -5.78
N TYR A 82 -16.79 7.67 -5.77
CA TYR A 82 -16.96 6.67 -6.83
C TYR A 82 -16.48 7.12 -8.22
N GLY A 83 -16.22 6.16 -9.11
CA GLY A 83 -15.81 6.44 -10.47
C GLY A 83 -14.65 5.58 -10.95
N SER A 84 -13.96 6.06 -11.98
CA SER A 84 -12.75 5.45 -12.53
C SER A 84 -11.64 6.47 -12.54
N PHE A 85 -10.54 6.15 -11.86
CA PHE A 85 -9.44 7.07 -11.61
C PHE A 85 -8.15 6.42 -12.09
N ARG A 86 -7.35 7.17 -12.85
CA ARG A 86 -6.10 6.65 -13.40
C ARG A 86 -5.04 7.72 -13.53
N ALA A 87 -3.80 7.33 -13.33
CA ALA A 87 -2.63 8.17 -13.51
C ALA A 87 -1.57 7.45 -14.35
N GLY A 88 -0.94 8.19 -15.26
CA GLY A 88 0.25 7.72 -15.98
C GLY A 88 1.48 8.17 -15.22
N ILE A 89 2.22 7.24 -14.62
CA ILE A 89 3.34 7.55 -13.72
C ILE A 89 4.58 6.77 -14.14
N GLN A 90 5.73 7.45 -14.13
CA GLN A 90 7.05 6.83 -14.11
C GLN A 90 7.62 7.04 -12.72
N HIS A 91 7.86 5.94 -12.00
CA HIS A 91 8.36 6.00 -10.63
C HIS A 91 9.86 6.31 -10.59
N SER A 92 10.34 6.70 -9.42
CA SER A 92 11.76 6.96 -9.20
C SER A 92 12.57 5.67 -9.29
N GLY A 93 13.67 5.71 -10.06
CA GLY A 93 14.69 4.66 -10.03
C GLY A 93 15.68 4.81 -8.85
N THR A 94 15.64 5.95 -8.14
CA THR A 94 16.44 6.21 -6.94
C THR A 94 15.71 5.65 -5.72
N SER A 95 16.32 4.64 -5.08
CA SER A 95 15.84 4.00 -3.86
C SER A 95 15.64 4.98 -2.71
N GLY A 96 14.70 4.67 -1.83
CA GLY A 96 14.44 5.42 -0.61
C GLY A 96 13.19 6.31 -0.65
N THR A 97 12.26 6.03 -1.55
CA THR A 97 11.02 6.80 -1.71
C THR A 97 9.82 5.91 -2.03
N VAL A 98 8.63 6.49 -1.88
CA VAL A 98 7.35 5.94 -2.31
C VAL A 98 6.70 6.94 -3.23
N GLY A 99 6.24 6.48 -4.39
CA GLY A 99 5.31 7.22 -5.24
C GLY A 99 3.92 6.61 -5.14
N ALA A 100 2.90 7.42 -4.89
CA ALA A 100 1.53 6.95 -4.77
C ALA A 100 0.54 7.79 -5.58
N PHE A 101 -0.45 7.12 -6.15
CA PHE A 101 -1.69 7.72 -6.63
C PHE A 101 -2.84 7.24 -5.76
N SER A 102 -3.56 8.18 -5.17
CA SER A 102 -4.49 7.87 -4.09
C SER A 102 -5.80 8.64 -4.18
N TRP A 103 -6.83 8.09 -3.55
CA TRP A 103 -7.97 8.83 -3.04
C TRP A 103 -7.89 8.88 -1.51
N TYR A 104 -8.16 10.03 -0.91
CA TYR A 104 -8.05 10.24 0.53
C TYR A 104 -9.24 11.02 1.08
N SER A 105 -9.76 10.56 2.22
CA SER A 105 -10.71 11.30 3.07
C SER A 105 -10.15 11.50 4.47
N SER A 106 -9.55 10.46 5.04
CA SER A 106 -8.96 10.45 6.39
C SER A 106 -7.94 9.31 6.53
N ASP A 107 -7.16 9.29 7.62
CA ASP A 107 -6.18 8.23 7.88
C ASP A 107 -6.82 6.82 7.92
N SER A 108 -8.09 6.73 8.33
CA SER A 108 -8.91 5.51 8.32
C SER A 108 -9.76 5.31 7.06
N SER A 109 -9.58 6.13 6.02
CA SER A 109 -10.33 6.02 4.76
C SER A 109 -9.51 6.57 3.60
N GLU A 110 -8.69 5.69 3.03
CA GLU A 110 -7.78 5.96 1.92
C GLU A 110 -7.78 4.78 0.95
N VAL A 111 -7.46 5.07 -0.31
CA VAL A 111 -7.19 4.10 -1.38
C VAL A 111 -5.89 4.49 -2.04
N ASP A 112 -4.88 3.63 -1.99
CA ASP A 112 -3.59 3.86 -2.61
C ASP A 112 -3.28 2.84 -3.70
N LEU A 113 -2.60 3.33 -4.73
CA LEU A 113 -1.72 2.54 -5.59
C LEU A 113 -0.30 3.12 -5.49
N SER A 114 0.58 2.37 -4.84
CA SER A 114 1.94 2.80 -4.48
C SER A 114 3.02 1.92 -5.11
N VAL A 115 4.19 2.50 -5.36
CA VAL A 115 5.43 1.77 -5.69
C VAL A 115 6.55 2.28 -4.80
N ILE A 116 7.29 1.35 -4.20
CA ILE A 116 8.51 1.62 -3.43
C ILE A 116 9.69 1.60 -4.39
N SER A 117 10.49 2.67 -4.39
CA SER A 117 11.52 2.88 -5.41
C SER A 117 12.68 1.86 -5.36
N SER A 118 12.92 1.20 -4.23
CA SER A 118 13.94 0.14 -4.12
C SER A 118 13.67 -1.07 -5.00
N GLY A 119 12.41 -1.31 -5.38
CA GLY A 119 12.00 -2.36 -6.32
C GLY A 119 11.48 -1.84 -7.66
N ALA A 120 11.63 -0.54 -7.97
CA ALA A 120 11.09 0.06 -9.19
C ALA A 120 12.01 -0.12 -10.42
N SER A 121 13.29 -0.42 -10.19
CA SER A 121 14.30 -0.61 -11.24
C SER A 121 14.52 -2.09 -11.61
N THR A 122 13.65 -3.00 -11.16
CA THR A 122 13.72 -4.44 -11.45
C THR A 122 12.56 -4.89 -12.34
N ASN A 123 12.73 -6.00 -13.07
CA ASN A 123 11.63 -6.71 -13.72
C ASN A 123 11.54 -8.14 -13.16
N PRO A 124 10.43 -8.52 -12.51
CA PRO A 124 9.25 -7.69 -12.22
C PRO A 124 9.54 -6.58 -11.20
N SER A 125 8.80 -5.48 -11.29
CA SER A 125 8.70 -4.48 -10.22
C SER A 125 7.59 -4.88 -9.23
N SER A 126 7.53 -4.20 -8.08
CA SER A 126 6.45 -4.38 -7.11
C SER A 126 5.57 -3.13 -7.02
N ALA A 127 4.26 -3.32 -7.13
CA ALA A 127 3.26 -2.31 -6.79
C ALA A 127 2.44 -2.77 -5.58
N TYR A 128 1.80 -1.83 -4.91
CA TYR A 128 1.08 -2.08 -3.67
C TYR A 128 -0.26 -1.36 -3.74
N ALA A 129 -1.33 -2.11 -3.54
CA ALA A 129 -2.64 -1.54 -3.34
C ALA A 129 -2.98 -1.59 -1.86
N ILE A 130 -3.41 -0.44 -1.32
CA ILE A 130 -3.70 -0.28 0.09
C ILE A 130 -5.05 0.39 0.20
N THR A 131 -5.88 -0.10 1.10
CA THR A 131 -7.09 0.59 1.55
C THR A 131 -7.04 0.67 3.06
N THR A 132 -6.92 1.87 3.61
CA THR A 132 -7.01 2.05 5.05
C THR A 132 -8.48 2.05 5.47
N SER A 133 -8.70 1.57 6.68
CA SER A 133 -10.01 1.43 7.32
C SER A 133 -9.85 1.67 8.82
N GLU A 134 -10.96 1.75 9.55
CA GLU A 134 -10.91 1.72 11.02
C GLU A 134 -10.18 0.47 11.55
N LEU A 135 -10.22 -0.66 10.82
CA LEU A 135 -9.53 -1.89 11.19
C LEU A 135 -8.00 -1.76 11.07
N SER A 136 -7.50 -1.17 9.97
CA SER A 136 -6.05 -0.94 9.82
C SER A 136 -5.56 0.13 10.79
N HIS A 137 -6.39 1.17 11.04
CA HIS A 137 -6.08 2.21 12.03
C HIS A 137 -5.97 1.62 13.45
N ALA A 138 -6.92 0.75 13.84
CA ALA A 138 -6.86 0.02 15.11
C ALA A 138 -5.64 -0.91 15.21
N ASN A 139 -5.02 -1.27 14.09
CA ASN A 139 -3.78 -2.04 14.01
C ASN A 139 -2.52 -1.14 13.86
N GLY A 140 -2.57 0.09 14.40
CA GLY A 140 -1.43 1.01 14.41
C GLY A 140 -1.06 1.53 13.02
N ASP A 141 -2.06 1.79 12.18
CA ASP A 141 -1.92 2.26 10.80
C ASP A 141 -1.19 1.30 9.86
N ASP A 142 -1.10 0.02 10.23
CA ASP A 142 -0.53 -1.03 9.39
C ASP A 142 -1.62 -1.87 8.73
N ALA A 143 -1.81 -1.65 7.43
CA ALA A 143 -2.73 -2.41 6.59
C ALA A 143 -2.15 -3.76 6.13
N SER A 144 -0.86 -4.04 6.30
CA SER A 144 -0.13 -5.16 5.66
C SER A 144 -0.69 -6.56 5.98
N THR A 145 -1.34 -6.70 7.13
CA THR A 145 -1.97 -7.94 7.60
C THR A 145 -3.47 -8.00 7.35
N THR A 146 -4.03 -6.95 6.75
CA THR A 146 -5.47 -6.78 6.54
C THR A 146 -5.91 -7.21 5.14
N SER A 147 -7.23 -7.32 4.92
CA SER A 147 -7.77 -7.58 3.57
C SER A 147 -7.63 -6.37 2.63
N GLY A 148 -7.31 -5.19 3.18
CA GLY A 148 -7.10 -3.97 2.44
C GLY A 148 -5.73 -3.85 1.78
N PHE A 149 -4.84 -4.84 1.94
CA PHE A 149 -3.48 -4.77 1.41
C PHE A 149 -3.23 -5.88 0.38
N LYS A 150 -2.65 -5.50 -0.76
CA LYS A 150 -2.15 -6.43 -1.78
C LYS A 150 -0.81 -5.96 -2.34
N LYS A 151 0.18 -6.84 -2.31
CA LYS A 151 1.41 -6.71 -3.08
C LYS A 151 1.22 -7.34 -4.46
N LEU A 152 1.62 -6.61 -5.49
CA LEU A 152 1.46 -6.97 -6.90
C LEU A 152 2.84 -7.10 -7.54
N SER A 153 3.02 -8.17 -8.32
CA SER A 153 4.17 -8.34 -9.21
C SER A 153 3.79 -7.81 -10.59
N VAL A 154 4.45 -6.74 -11.04
CA VAL A 154 4.16 -6.13 -12.34
C VAL A 154 5.28 -6.45 -13.34
N PRO A 155 4.97 -6.91 -14.57
CA PRO A 155 5.94 -7.49 -15.50
C PRO A 155 6.76 -6.45 -16.28
N PHE A 156 7.13 -5.35 -15.62
CA PHE A 156 7.87 -4.24 -16.20
C PHE A 156 8.75 -3.56 -15.14
N VAL A 157 9.63 -2.67 -15.60
CA VAL A 157 10.47 -1.82 -14.76
C VAL A 157 9.72 -0.49 -14.54
N ALA A 158 9.16 -0.28 -13.35
CA ALA A 158 8.32 0.89 -13.05
C ALA A 158 9.04 2.24 -13.16
N SER A 159 10.38 2.25 -13.12
CA SER A 159 11.21 3.44 -13.31
C SER A 159 11.64 3.69 -14.76
N ALA A 160 11.41 2.76 -15.68
CA ALA A 160 11.91 2.85 -17.05
C ALA A 160 11.00 3.66 -17.99
N GLY A 161 9.74 3.88 -17.61
CA GLY A 161 8.78 4.62 -18.43
C GLY A 161 7.46 4.87 -17.71
N ILE A 162 6.53 5.51 -18.42
CA ILE A 162 5.17 5.77 -17.92
C ILE A 162 4.36 4.47 -17.98
N HIS A 163 3.78 4.08 -16.85
CA HIS A 163 2.78 3.02 -16.74
C HIS A 163 1.47 3.57 -16.18
N GLU A 164 0.35 2.96 -16.54
CA GLU A 164 -0.97 3.33 -16.02
C GLU A 164 -1.24 2.64 -14.67
N TYR A 165 -1.62 3.41 -13.68
CA TYR A 165 -2.11 2.95 -12.38
C TYR A 165 -3.56 3.39 -12.23
N ARG A 166 -4.48 2.44 -12.09
CA ARG A 166 -5.92 2.70 -12.11
C ARG A 166 -6.66 1.95 -11.02
N PHE A 167 -7.61 2.62 -10.41
CA PHE A 167 -8.65 1.97 -9.61
C PHE A 167 -10.03 2.46 -10.06
N ASP A 168 -10.95 1.50 -10.17
CA ASP A 168 -12.37 1.75 -10.34
C ASP A 168 -13.06 1.53 -9.00
N TRP A 169 -13.86 2.49 -8.58
CA TRP A 169 -14.49 2.53 -7.27
C TRP A 169 -16.01 2.63 -7.42
N THR A 170 -16.70 1.64 -6.89
CA THR A 170 -18.16 1.61 -6.77
C THR A 170 -18.55 1.52 -5.29
N PRO A 171 -19.84 1.67 -4.94
CA PRO A 171 -20.29 1.53 -3.55
C PRO A 171 -19.94 0.19 -2.90
N THR A 172 -19.65 -0.86 -3.67
CA THR A 172 -19.43 -2.22 -3.16
C THR A 172 -18.03 -2.76 -3.46
N LYS A 173 -17.22 -2.06 -4.26
CA LYS A 173 -15.96 -2.63 -4.75
C LYS A 173 -14.94 -1.59 -5.19
N LEU A 174 -13.68 -1.90 -4.95
CA LEU A 174 -12.52 -1.32 -5.62
C LEU A 174 -11.92 -2.37 -6.56
N ALA A 175 -11.80 -2.05 -7.84
CA ALA A 175 -11.14 -2.89 -8.84
C ALA A 175 -9.85 -2.22 -9.30
N TYR A 176 -8.72 -2.92 -9.21
CA TYR A 176 -7.41 -2.36 -9.52
C TYR A 176 -6.90 -2.85 -10.87
N TYR A 177 -6.28 -1.94 -11.62
CA TYR A 177 -5.72 -2.18 -12.93
C TYR A 177 -4.34 -1.55 -13.03
N ILE A 178 -3.45 -2.22 -13.76
CA ILE A 178 -2.15 -1.69 -14.14
C ILE A 178 -1.98 -1.92 -15.64
N ASP A 179 -1.63 -0.88 -16.39
CA ASP A 179 -1.61 -0.89 -17.87
C ASP A 179 -2.91 -1.45 -18.47
N SER A 180 -4.05 -1.00 -17.92
CA SER A 180 -5.40 -1.50 -18.26
C SER A 180 -5.64 -3.01 -18.06
N VAL A 181 -4.69 -3.75 -17.47
CA VAL A 181 -4.85 -5.15 -17.08
C VAL A 181 -5.39 -5.22 -15.66
N TRP A 182 -6.52 -5.90 -15.49
CA TRP A 182 -7.11 -6.15 -14.18
C TRP A 182 -6.16 -6.97 -13.30
N GLN A 183 -6.05 -6.57 -12.03
CA GLN A 183 -5.18 -7.22 -11.05
C GLN A 183 -6.00 -8.02 -10.03
N PHE A 184 -6.91 -7.35 -9.33
CA PHE A 184 -7.79 -7.94 -8.31
C PHE A 184 -8.87 -6.94 -7.90
N ASP A 185 -9.81 -7.41 -7.09
CA ASP A 185 -10.86 -6.61 -6.47
C ASP A 185 -10.75 -6.62 -4.94
N ILE A 186 -11.13 -5.52 -4.28
CA ILE A 186 -11.45 -5.44 -2.86
C ILE A 186 -12.93 -5.11 -2.74
N GLY A 187 -13.72 -6.05 -2.21
CA GLY A 187 -15.16 -5.88 -1.95
C GLY A 187 -15.56 -6.20 -0.51
N THR A 188 -14.58 -6.45 0.37
CA THR A 188 -14.82 -6.76 1.78
C THR A 188 -15.38 -5.53 2.48
N SER A 189 -16.48 -5.70 3.22
CA SER A 189 -17.09 -4.62 4.02
C SER A 189 -16.06 -4.00 4.96
N GLY A 190 -16.06 -2.67 5.05
CA GLY A 190 -15.11 -1.89 5.85
C GLY A 190 -13.85 -1.41 5.11
N TYR A 191 -13.50 -2.00 3.96
CA TYR A 191 -12.33 -1.58 3.16
C TYR A 191 -12.69 -0.81 1.89
N VAL A 192 -13.97 -0.79 1.51
CA VAL A 192 -14.47 0.03 0.41
C VAL A 192 -14.97 1.36 1.00
N PRO A 193 -14.32 2.50 0.69
CA PRO A 193 -14.79 3.78 1.19
C PRO A 193 -16.20 4.11 0.70
N ASN A 194 -16.93 4.87 1.52
CA ASN A 194 -18.34 5.21 1.29
C ASN A 194 -18.65 6.70 1.51
N GLY A 195 -17.62 7.55 1.55
CA GLY A 195 -17.75 9.00 1.73
C GLY A 195 -17.03 9.79 0.64
N PRO A 196 -17.16 11.13 0.63
CA PRO A 196 -16.43 12.00 -0.28
C PRO A 196 -14.97 12.18 0.14
N GLY A 197 -14.11 12.46 -0.82
CA GLY A 197 -12.69 12.77 -0.58
C GLY A 197 -12.05 13.47 -1.76
N PHE A 198 -10.73 13.45 -1.83
CA PHE A 198 -9.96 14.04 -2.93
C PHE A 198 -8.95 13.05 -3.49
N LEU A 199 -8.54 13.27 -4.73
CA LEU A 199 -7.44 12.53 -5.34
C LEU A 199 -6.12 13.24 -5.04
N LEU A 200 -5.06 12.47 -4.88
CA LEU A 200 -3.71 13.02 -4.75
C LEU A 200 -2.67 12.15 -5.45
N VAL A 201 -1.58 12.80 -5.85
CA VAL A 201 -0.35 12.12 -6.23
C VAL A 201 0.76 12.69 -5.37
N ASN A 202 1.50 11.82 -4.70
CA ASN A 202 2.64 12.23 -3.89
C ASN A 202 3.89 11.41 -4.23
N HIS A 203 5.04 12.01 -3.94
CA HIS A 203 6.32 11.35 -3.95
C HIS A 203 7.03 11.73 -2.65
N TRP A 204 7.29 10.74 -1.80
CA TRP A 204 7.67 11.00 -0.42
C TRP A 204 8.64 9.98 0.16
N SER A 205 9.26 10.35 1.26
CA SER A 205 9.98 9.45 2.14
C SER A 205 9.87 9.96 3.58
N ASN A 206 9.84 9.03 4.54
CA ASN A 206 9.93 9.32 5.97
C ASN A 206 11.01 8.46 6.66
N GLY A 207 11.72 7.65 5.87
CA GLY A 207 12.73 6.71 6.32
C GLY A 207 12.23 5.49 7.09
N ASN A 208 10.94 5.16 7.02
CA ASN A 208 10.45 3.88 7.52
C ASN A 208 11.19 2.74 6.79
N GLN A 209 11.84 1.86 7.54
CA GLN A 209 12.72 0.81 7.01
C GLN A 209 12.01 -0.28 6.20
N TYR A 210 10.69 -0.43 6.34
CA TYR A 210 9.91 -1.45 5.64
C TYR A 210 9.13 -0.88 4.46
N TRP A 211 8.88 0.43 4.46
CA TRP A 211 8.06 1.08 3.46
C TRP A 211 8.87 2.03 2.57
N SER A 212 9.17 3.25 3.02
CA SER A 212 9.89 4.21 2.19
C SER A 212 11.37 3.89 2.00
N GLN A 213 11.97 3.13 2.92
CA GLN A 213 13.35 2.62 2.83
C GLN A 213 14.41 3.70 2.54
N GLY A 214 14.13 4.94 2.95
CA GLY A 214 14.96 6.12 2.67
C GLY A 214 15.35 6.88 3.92
N PRO A 215 15.59 8.20 3.83
CA PRO A 215 15.51 9.08 2.67
C PRO A 215 16.43 8.66 1.51
N PRO A 216 16.21 9.13 0.28
CA PRO A 216 17.06 8.76 -0.85
C PRO A 216 18.45 9.40 -0.73
N THR A 217 19.48 8.72 -1.24
CA THR A 217 20.88 9.20 -1.19
C THR A 217 21.18 10.32 -2.19
N SER A 218 20.32 10.49 -3.19
CA SER A 218 20.33 11.57 -4.17
C SER A 218 18.90 12.01 -4.45
N ASP A 219 18.70 13.19 -5.04
CA ASP A 219 17.37 13.67 -5.39
C ASP A 219 16.64 12.64 -6.25
N ALA A 220 15.49 12.20 -5.76
CA ALA A 220 14.66 11.20 -6.39
C ALA A 220 13.52 11.89 -7.14
N LYS A 221 13.23 11.43 -8.35
CA LYS A 221 12.22 12.02 -9.24
C LYS A 221 11.17 11.00 -9.64
N LEU A 222 9.91 11.34 -9.44
CA LEU A 222 8.76 10.68 -10.04
C LEU A 222 8.19 11.60 -11.13
N THR A 223 7.77 11.04 -12.27
CA THR A 223 7.17 11.83 -13.36
C THR A 223 5.71 11.44 -13.53
N LEU A 224 4.82 12.42 -13.39
CA LEU A 224 3.38 12.28 -13.63
C LEU A 224 3.04 12.82 -15.03
N SER A 225 2.63 11.95 -15.95
CA SER A 225 2.26 12.35 -17.31
C SER A 225 0.82 12.84 -17.41
N TYR A 226 -0.12 12.13 -16.80
CA TYR A 226 -1.55 12.51 -16.82
C TYR A 226 -2.28 11.99 -15.58
N ILE A 227 -3.41 12.63 -15.27
CA ILE A 227 -4.46 12.09 -14.41
C ILE A 227 -5.77 12.22 -15.16
N ASN A 228 -6.51 11.11 -15.25
CA ASN A 228 -7.87 11.10 -15.73
C ASN A 228 -8.80 10.63 -14.59
N ALA A 229 -9.76 11.48 -14.23
CA ALA A 229 -10.74 11.21 -13.21
C ALA A 229 -12.14 11.24 -13.83
N TYR A 230 -12.83 10.11 -13.81
CA TYR A 230 -14.15 9.93 -14.39
C TYR A 230 -15.16 9.62 -13.30
N PHE A 231 -16.01 10.59 -12.98
CA PHE A 231 -16.95 10.48 -11.88
C PHE A 231 -18.11 11.47 -12.03
N ASN A 232 -19.21 11.16 -11.36
CA ASN A 232 -20.38 12.01 -11.35
C ASN A 232 -20.18 13.18 -10.38
N SER A 233 -20.72 14.35 -10.72
CA SER A 233 -20.78 15.50 -9.83
C SER A 233 -22.14 16.18 -9.99
N THR A 234 -22.74 16.60 -8.88
CA THR A 234 -23.96 17.41 -8.86
C THR A 234 -23.66 18.91 -8.93
N SER A 235 -22.39 19.30 -9.01
CA SER A 235 -21.98 20.71 -9.13
C SER A 235 -22.41 21.27 -10.49
N SER A 236 -23.28 22.27 -10.46
CA SER A 236 -23.74 22.99 -11.65
C SER A 236 -22.60 23.71 -12.36
N THR A 237 -21.60 24.21 -11.62
CA THR A 237 -20.38 24.83 -12.17
C THR A 237 -19.51 23.80 -12.90
N ALA A 238 -19.32 22.60 -12.34
CA ALA A 238 -18.56 21.53 -12.99
C ALA A 238 -19.31 20.99 -14.23
N SER A 239 -20.63 20.88 -14.13
CA SER A 239 -21.51 20.46 -15.23
C SER A 239 -21.48 21.47 -16.38
N GLY A 240 -21.50 22.77 -16.06
CA GLY A 240 -21.36 23.87 -17.03
C GLY A 240 -19.97 23.94 -17.67
N ALA A 241 -18.89 23.75 -16.90
CA ALA A 241 -17.52 23.73 -17.42
C ALA A 241 -17.24 22.49 -18.29
N ALA A 242 -17.76 21.31 -17.92
CA ALA A 242 -17.68 20.10 -18.74
C ALA A 242 -18.50 20.22 -20.03
N ALA A 243 -19.71 20.80 -19.96
CA ALA A 243 -20.55 21.06 -21.12
C ALA A 243 -19.94 22.06 -22.09
N SER A 244 -19.37 23.17 -21.58
CA SER A 244 -18.75 24.21 -22.40
C SER A 244 -17.40 23.82 -23.01
N SER A 245 -16.67 22.87 -22.39
CA SER A 245 -15.40 22.36 -22.92
C SER A 245 -15.54 21.21 -23.92
N GLY A 246 -16.77 20.78 -24.25
CA GLY A 246 -17.01 19.61 -25.11
C GLY A 246 -16.55 18.27 -24.50
N LYS A 247 -16.14 18.27 -23.23
CA LYS A 247 -15.73 17.08 -22.45
C LYS A 247 -16.88 16.45 -21.69
N SER A 248 -18.09 17.01 -21.80
CA SER A 248 -19.31 16.38 -21.31
C SER A 248 -19.60 15.12 -22.12
N CYS A 249 -19.84 14.02 -21.41
CA CYS A 249 -20.29 12.79 -22.04
C CYS A 249 -21.66 13.00 -22.70
N THR A 250 -21.68 13.10 -24.02
CA THR A 250 -22.92 13.00 -24.79
C THR A 250 -23.20 11.52 -25.07
N GLY A 251 -23.54 10.77 -24.02
CA GLY A 251 -23.82 9.33 -24.14
C GLY A 251 -24.91 9.06 -25.17
N LYS A 252 -24.55 8.52 -26.34
CA LYS A 252 -25.51 8.04 -27.33
C LYS A 252 -25.77 6.55 -27.08
N GLY A 253 -26.87 6.26 -26.37
CA GLY A 253 -27.67 5.06 -26.58
C GLY A 253 -27.35 3.79 -25.78
N ASN A 254 -26.24 3.71 -25.06
CA ASN A 254 -25.82 2.47 -24.36
C ASN A 254 -25.32 2.70 -22.92
N GLY A 255 -25.50 3.91 -22.36
CA GLY A 255 -25.29 4.18 -20.94
C GLY A 255 -23.82 4.31 -20.49
N TYR A 256 -22.86 4.27 -21.41
CA TYR A 256 -21.44 4.53 -21.10
C TYR A 256 -20.89 5.73 -21.88
N CYS A 257 -19.97 6.45 -21.23
CA CYS A 257 -19.20 7.53 -21.84
C CYS A 257 -18.01 6.98 -22.64
N THR A 258 -17.98 7.17 -23.95
CA THR A 258 -16.73 7.04 -24.71
C THR A 258 -15.96 8.35 -24.65
N ILE A 259 -14.87 8.38 -23.89
CA ILE A 259 -14.02 9.57 -23.79
C ILE A 259 -13.02 9.50 -24.93
N SER A 260 -13.34 10.22 -26.00
CA SER A 260 -12.48 10.31 -27.19
C SER A 260 -11.22 11.12 -26.83
N GLY A 261 -10.03 10.54 -27.00
CA GLY A 261 -8.76 11.25 -26.82
C GLY A 261 -7.71 10.60 -25.91
N THR A 262 -7.90 9.37 -25.42
CA THR A 262 -6.81 8.63 -24.75
C THR A 262 -5.85 8.05 -25.79
N THR A 263 -5.11 8.90 -26.49
CA THR A 263 -3.84 8.54 -27.15
C THR A 263 -2.67 8.57 -26.16
N GLY A 264 -2.94 8.33 -24.88
CA GLY A 264 -2.00 7.61 -24.04
C GLY A 264 -2.25 6.13 -24.28
N ALA A 265 -1.90 5.63 -25.47
CA ALA A 265 -1.75 4.21 -25.62
C ALA A 265 -0.73 3.79 -24.55
N ALA A 266 -1.10 2.87 -23.67
CA ALA A 266 -0.09 2.01 -23.06
C ALA A 266 0.85 1.58 -24.20
N PRO A 267 2.18 1.70 -24.07
CA PRO A 267 3.09 1.36 -25.15
C PRO A 267 2.71 -0.05 -25.60
N SER A 268 2.24 -0.15 -26.84
CA SER A 268 1.88 -1.42 -27.46
C SER A 268 3.06 -2.35 -27.31
N SER A 269 2.90 -3.41 -26.53
CA SER A 269 3.88 -4.49 -26.45
C SER A 269 4.10 -4.99 -27.87
N SER A 270 5.32 -4.79 -28.37
CA SER A 270 5.76 -5.39 -29.62
C SER A 270 5.61 -6.91 -29.46
N THR A 271 4.63 -7.45 -30.16
CA THR A 271 4.35 -8.87 -30.23
C THR A 271 5.56 -9.56 -30.87
N SER A 272 6.33 -10.31 -30.08
CA SER A 272 7.11 -11.44 -30.57
C SER A 272 6.36 -12.69 -30.15
N SER A 273 5.62 -13.25 -31.09
CA SER A 273 4.78 -14.43 -30.96
C SER A 273 5.63 -15.66 -30.68
N SER A 274 5.44 -16.28 -29.51
CA SER A 274 5.82 -17.67 -29.26
C SER A 274 4.59 -18.38 -28.69
N SER A 275 3.85 -19.04 -29.57
CA SER A 275 2.69 -19.86 -29.23
C SER A 275 3.12 -21.04 -28.35
N VAL A 276 2.53 -21.17 -27.16
CA VAL A 276 2.52 -22.45 -26.44
C VAL A 276 1.08 -22.78 -26.10
N ALA A 277 0.57 -23.81 -26.78
CA ALA A 277 -0.79 -24.31 -26.64
C ALA A 277 -0.98 -24.91 -25.24
N ALA A 278 -2.09 -24.53 -24.61
CA ALA A 278 -2.57 -25.17 -23.39
C ALA A 278 -3.11 -26.57 -23.73
N SER A 279 -2.50 -27.61 -23.16
CA SER A 279 -3.12 -28.92 -23.02
C SER A 279 -3.39 -29.18 -21.56
N THR A 280 -4.67 -29.10 -21.19
CA THR A 280 -5.25 -29.70 -19.99
C THR A 280 -4.97 -31.19 -19.92
N SER A 281 -4.40 -31.65 -18.81
CA SER A 281 -4.56 -33.03 -18.36
C SER A 281 -4.53 -33.10 -16.84
N SER A 282 -5.70 -33.39 -16.28
CA SER A 282 -5.92 -33.90 -14.94
C SER A 282 -5.25 -35.26 -14.81
N SER A 283 -4.50 -35.51 -13.74
CA SER A 283 -4.19 -36.88 -13.35
C SER A 283 -3.89 -36.99 -11.86
N SER A 284 -4.71 -37.84 -11.26
CA SER A 284 -4.71 -38.40 -9.92
C SER A 284 -3.46 -39.20 -9.57
N THR A 285 -3.21 -39.23 -8.27
CA THR A 285 -2.45 -40.18 -7.44
C THR A 285 -1.99 -41.48 -8.11
N ALA A 286 -0.69 -41.75 -8.04
CA ALA A 286 -0.17 -43.11 -7.95
C ALA A 286 1.14 -43.13 -7.13
N VAL A 287 1.12 -43.92 -6.06
CA VAL A 287 2.26 -44.29 -5.23
C VAL A 287 3.13 -45.26 -6.03
N ALA A 288 4.44 -45.02 -6.08
CA ALA A 288 5.42 -46.02 -6.46
C ALA A 288 6.67 -45.90 -5.58
N THR A 289 6.79 -46.85 -4.67
CA THR A 289 7.95 -47.15 -3.83
C THR A 289 9.16 -47.50 -4.71
N SER A 290 10.31 -46.88 -4.48
CA SER A 290 11.59 -47.48 -4.85
C SER A 290 12.63 -47.18 -3.77
N THR A 291 13.19 -48.27 -3.26
CA THR A 291 14.16 -48.34 -2.18
C THR A 291 15.55 -48.30 -2.78
N SER A 292 16.41 -47.36 -2.39
CA SER A 292 17.85 -47.62 -2.36
C SER A 292 18.55 -46.81 -1.27
N THR A 293 19.18 -47.59 -0.40
CA THR A 293 20.11 -47.27 0.67
C THR A 293 21.21 -46.27 0.31
N THR A 294 21.48 -45.30 1.18
CA THR A 294 22.77 -45.21 1.92
C THR A 294 22.71 -44.14 3.02
N LYS A 295 23.35 -44.48 4.14
CA LYS A 295 23.49 -43.71 5.38
C LYS A 295 24.37 -42.47 5.16
N THR A 296 23.95 -41.32 5.69
CA THR A 296 24.78 -40.54 6.62
C THR A 296 23.92 -39.58 7.42
N SER A 297 24.08 -39.68 8.73
CA SER A 297 23.39 -38.99 9.81
C SER A 297 24.05 -37.64 10.11
N ALA A 298 23.27 -36.56 10.09
CA ALA A 298 23.50 -35.37 10.91
C ALA A 298 22.14 -34.75 11.23
N ALA A 299 21.77 -34.79 12.51
CA ALA A 299 20.57 -34.17 13.03
C ALA A 299 20.73 -32.64 13.04
N VAL A 300 19.82 -31.92 12.39
CA VAL A 300 19.62 -30.49 12.60
C VAL A 300 18.38 -30.33 13.46
N THR A 301 18.59 -29.90 14.70
CA THR A 301 17.55 -29.53 15.65
C THR A 301 16.94 -28.20 15.23
N THR A 302 15.70 -28.19 14.77
CA THR A 302 14.90 -26.95 14.62
C THR A 302 14.02 -26.77 15.84
N THR A 303 14.34 -25.77 16.66
CA THR A 303 13.53 -25.33 17.80
C THR A 303 12.45 -24.37 17.30
N SER A 304 11.18 -24.74 17.38
CA SER A 304 10.05 -23.82 17.18
C SER A 304 9.62 -23.24 18.53
N ALA A 305 9.66 -21.91 18.67
CA ALA A 305 9.23 -21.21 19.89
C ALA A 305 7.71 -21.28 20.07
N ALA A 306 7.27 -21.52 21.30
CA ALA A 306 5.87 -21.64 21.70
C ALA A 306 5.14 -20.28 21.70
N ALA A 307 3.88 -20.29 21.23
CA ALA A 307 2.98 -19.15 21.30
C ALA A 307 2.53 -18.90 22.75
N THR A 308 2.63 -17.66 23.21
CA THR A 308 2.11 -17.23 24.52
C THR A 308 0.77 -16.52 24.30
N THR A 309 -0.29 -17.03 24.91
CA THR A 309 -1.61 -16.40 24.86
C THR A 309 -1.82 -15.57 26.12
N THR A 310 -2.02 -14.27 25.99
CA THR A 310 -2.38 -13.37 27.09
C THR A 310 -3.83 -12.95 26.92
N SER A 311 -4.70 -13.38 27.84
CA SER A 311 -6.10 -12.94 27.88
C SER A 311 -6.24 -11.82 28.91
N ALA A 312 -6.70 -10.64 28.49
CA ALA A 312 -7.10 -9.56 29.39
C ALA A 312 -8.63 -9.39 29.33
N THR A 313 -9.29 -9.50 30.48
CA THR A 313 -10.72 -9.23 30.62
C THR A 313 -10.92 -7.73 30.85
N VAL A 314 -11.57 -7.03 29.93
CA VAL A 314 -11.91 -5.60 30.09
C VAL A 314 -13.25 -5.50 30.81
N ALA A 315 -13.27 -4.85 31.97
CA ALA A 315 -14.49 -4.44 32.65
C ALA A 315 -14.86 -3.02 32.22
N THR A 316 -16.08 -2.83 31.70
CA THR A 316 -16.64 -1.54 31.29
C THR A 316 -17.27 -0.84 32.49
N THR A 317 -16.85 0.39 32.81
CA THR A 317 -17.54 1.28 33.75
C THR A 317 -18.12 2.47 33.00
N THR A 318 -19.45 2.57 32.98
CA THR A 318 -20.21 3.76 32.59
C THR A 318 -20.30 4.73 33.76
N THR A 319 -19.88 5.98 33.58
CA THR A 319 -20.16 7.08 34.52
C THR A 319 -21.13 8.08 33.90
N ASP A 320 -22.26 8.26 34.59
CA ASP A 320 -23.31 9.22 34.29
C ASP A 320 -23.01 10.55 35.01
N ALA A 321 -23.14 11.68 34.33
CA ALA A 321 -22.72 12.99 34.83
C ALA A 321 -23.86 13.69 35.60
N GLY A 322 -24.02 13.33 36.88
CA GLY A 322 -24.88 14.02 37.84
C GLY A 322 -24.09 14.94 38.79
N LYS A 323 -24.56 16.19 38.95
CA LYS A 323 -24.00 17.26 39.79
C LYS A 323 -23.72 16.83 41.25
N GLY A 324 -22.53 17.16 41.79
CA GLY A 324 -22.34 17.41 43.23
C GLY A 324 -21.06 16.86 43.88
N LYS A 325 -20.23 17.78 44.39
CA LYS A 325 -19.20 17.72 45.45
C LYS A 325 -18.82 16.35 46.07
N GLY A 326 -17.52 16.03 46.07
CA GLY A 326 -16.85 15.19 47.09
C GLY A 326 -16.17 13.91 46.54
N ALA A 327 -14.87 13.76 46.81
CA ALA A 327 -13.96 12.78 46.20
C ALA A 327 -14.02 11.35 46.79
N ALA A 328 -13.63 10.36 45.97
CA ALA A 328 -12.98 9.13 46.42
C ALA A 328 -12.10 8.55 45.30
N THR A 329 -10.78 8.43 45.56
CA THR A 329 -9.82 7.76 44.68
C THR A 329 -9.68 6.31 45.15
N THR A 330 -10.04 5.34 44.30
CA THR A 330 -9.83 3.91 44.56
C THR A 330 -8.72 3.40 43.65
N THR A 331 -7.58 3.02 44.23
CA THR A 331 -6.48 2.36 43.51
C THR A 331 -6.72 0.85 43.53
N THR A 332 -6.90 0.24 42.36
CA THR A 332 -6.97 -1.23 42.22
C THR A 332 -5.74 -1.72 41.46
N THR A 333 -4.91 -2.53 42.13
CA THR A 333 -3.74 -3.17 41.52
C THR A 333 -4.17 -4.44 40.79
N LEU A 334 -3.88 -4.54 39.48
CA LEU A 334 -4.15 -5.73 38.68
C LEU A 334 -2.99 -6.73 38.82
N ALA A 335 -3.29 -7.99 39.17
CA ALA A 335 -2.33 -9.09 39.17
C ALA A 335 -2.45 -9.88 37.86
N THR A 336 -1.35 -9.98 37.10
CA THR A 336 -1.25 -10.86 35.92
C THR A 336 -0.74 -12.24 36.32
N THR A 337 -1.51 -13.28 36.03
CA THR A 337 -1.07 -14.69 36.10
C THR A 337 -0.67 -15.17 34.70
N THR A 338 0.54 -15.72 34.57
CA THR A 338 1.02 -16.37 33.34
C THR A 338 0.92 -17.88 33.51
N SER A 339 0.28 -18.59 32.60
CA SER A 339 0.26 -20.06 32.56
C SER A 339 0.91 -20.53 31.25
N ALA A 340 1.98 -21.33 31.35
CA ALA A 340 2.56 -22.00 30.19
C ALA A 340 1.91 -23.38 30.03
N ALA A 341 1.31 -23.65 28.87
CA ALA A 341 0.82 -24.97 28.50
C ALA A 341 1.82 -25.65 27.57
N THR A 342 2.46 -26.73 28.03
CA THR A 342 3.32 -27.58 27.21
C THR A 342 2.47 -28.68 26.58
N THR A 343 2.31 -28.67 25.25
CA THR A 343 1.66 -29.77 24.52
C THR A 343 2.72 -30.73 23.98
N THR A 344 2.85 -31.90 24.62
CA THR A 344 3.69 -33.00 24.10
C THR A 344 2.83 -33.89 23.20
N THR A 345 3.11 -33.92 21.90
CA THR A 345 2.55 -34.90 20.97
C THR A 345 3.48 -36.12 20.90
N THR A 346 3.07 -37.23 21.51
CA THR A 346 3.79 -38.51 21.42
C THR A 346 3.13 -39.38 20.34
N ALA A 347 3.82 -39.61 19.23
CA ALA A 347 3.39 -40.60 18.25
C ALA A 347 3.60 -42.02 18.81
N SER A 348 2.51 -42.79 18.91
CA SER A 348 2.53 -44.16 19.46
C SER A 348 3.15 -45.16 18.47
N GLY A 349 4.30 -45.73 18.83
CA GLY A 349 4.82 -46.99 18.29
C GLY A 349 5.00 -48.00 19.43
N LYS A 350 4.30 -49.14 19.37
CA LYS A 350 4.33 -50.22 20.38
C LYS A 350 5.76 -50.77 20.60
N LYS A 351 6.24 -50.80 21.86
CA LYS A 351 6.65 -52.04 22.55
C LYS A 351 7.07 -51.83 24.02
N ALA A 352 6.57 -52.75 24.84
CA ALA A 352 7.11 -53.36 26.05
C ALA A 352 7.52 -52.50 27.28
N ALA A 353 6.90 -52.88 28.40
CA ALA A 353 7.05 -52.43 29.77
C ALA A 353 8.49 -52.43 30.31
N THR A 354 8.77 -51.53 31.27
CA THR A 354 9.40 -51.85 32.56
C THR A 354 9.06 -50.73 33.56
N THR A 355 8.55 -51.14 34.71
CA THR A 355 8.20 -50.31 35.87
C THR A 355 9.45 -49.95 36.66
N THR A 356 9.64 -48.69 37.04
CA THR A 356 10.47 -48.34 38.21
C THR A 356 9.98 -47.04 38.83
N THR A 357 9.47 -47.15 40.06
CA THR A 357 9.21 -46.07 41.01
C THR A 357 10.49 -45.70 41.74
N SER A 358 10.79 -44.41 41.86
CA SER A 358 11.58 -43.88 42.99
C SER A 358 11.27 -42.41 43.23
N SER A 359 10.71 -42.15 44.39
CA SER A 359 10.61 -40.86 45.09
C SER A 359 11.98 -40.30 45.47
N SER A 360 12.19 -38.99 45.38
CA SER A 360 13.00 -38.27 46.36
C SER A 360 12.74 -36.76 46.36
N SER A 361 12.94 -36.23 47.55
CA SER A 361 12.52 -34.97 48.15
C SER A 361 13.39 -33.76 47.75
N ALA A 362 12.82 -32.57 47.97
CA ALA A 362 13.43 -31.35 48.53
C ALA A 362 14.79 -30.85 47.99
N ASN A 363 14.89 -29.56 47.64
CA ASN A 363 15.28 -28.53 48.62
C ASN A 363 15.29 -27.13 47.97
N GLN A 364 14.86 -26.14 48.74
CA GLN A 364 15.18 -24.72 48.57
C GLN A 364 16.65 -24.47 48.96
N PRO A 365 17.27 -23.38 48.45
CA PRO A 365 17.73 -22.36 49.39
C PRO A 365 17.54 -20.91 48.90
N GLY A 366 17.08 -20.05 49.79
CA GLY A 366 17.97 -19.12 50.52
C GLY A 366 18.50 -17.88 49.78
N ASN A 367 18.12 -16.72 50.32
CA ASN A 367 18.56 -15.35 50.04
C ASN A 367 20.08 -15.09 49.93
N ASN A 368 20.36 -13.94 49.29
CA ASN A 368 21.59 -13.15 49.14
C ASN A 368 22.58 -13.60 48.06
#